data_AF-A0AAU8JEZ7-F1
#
_entry.id   AF-A0AAU8JEZ7-F1
#
_cell.length_a   1.000
_cell.length_b   1.000
_cell.length_c   1.000
_cell.angle_alpha   90.00
_cell.angle_beta   90.00
_cell.angle_gamma   90.00
#
_symmetry.space_group_name_H-M   'P 1'
#
loop_
_entity.id
_entity.type
_entity.pdbx_description
1 polymer ?
#
loop_
_entity_poly.entity_id
_entity_poly.type
_entity_poly.pdbx_seq_one_letter_code
_entity_poly.pdbx_strand_id
1 'polypeptide(L)'
;MMTESNHKPTTDLDGAIESYQAALNELESAAPNLSEIEAVKVLLARDAVQQLLPDKTKLSAIAFISLIQLDRRLKQQGEAIARAVNLEQFREPLNPDPSAWWWFFELPPEIDPWDRFDWVWNVITTGALGLAGSYLFITLQAFAIGGLGVTEAFGTIAQGTGIALIGKGALTADGHQQVAKLLHKMGVPSKWHSEVSCGFAMLLLLSVYGIHRSLPNYLYKKAVAEYDAGNLAHTEEKLLQAIQLNSEDSKFYVPLGKVYESTGELDKALVQYKNAVVNGNPEGFNSIGRVYIQQSKFDLAETLLRAGLQRVKNDPQIEYQLHRNLGWALLAQKNYPAAERELRQAIAIDDQITEEQIGGGMAYCFLGEALTEQKKMSEAEKYWLECLDYARPETVNEYRWFVQNSQRELASCVDTSGITGGLDHELATQKVAQSCDREGLIQSIKSAAIPGNQN
;
A
#
# COMPACT_ATOMS: atom_id res chain seq x y z
N MET A 1 -61.12 -60.25 19.06
CA MET A 1 -60.64 -61.26 18.10
C MET A 1 -59.26 -60.82 17.65
N MET A 2 -58.24 -61.30 18.36
CA MET A 2 -56.83 -61.10 18.00
C MET A 2 -56.43 -62.30 17.13
N THR A 3 -55.99 -62.04 15.91
CA THR A 3 -55.34 -63.05 15.07
C THR A 3 -53.85 -63.03 15.39
N GLU A 4 -53.43 -63.90 16.31
CA GLU A 4 -52.03 -64.29 16.45
C GLU A 4 -51.59 -64.96 15.14
N SER A 5 -50.85 -64.21 14.33
CA SER A 5 -50.08 -64.73 13.21
C SER A 5 -48.87 -65.47 13.78
N ASN A 6 -49.01 -66.80 13.89
CA ASN A 6 -47.95 -67.76 14.22
C ASN A 6 -46.76 -67.60 13.25
N HIS A 7 -45.73 -66.85 13.63
CA HIS A 7 -44.44 -66.83 12.94
C HIS A 7 -43.58 -67.97 13.51
N LYS A 8 -43.38 -69.03 12.73
CA LYS A 8 -42.37 -70.06 13.02
C LYS A 8 -40.99 -69.36 13.11
N PRO A 9 -40.15 -69.65 14.12
CA PRO A 9 -38.75 -69.25 14.07
C PRO A 9 -38.08 -69.95 12.88
N THR A 10 -37.73 -69.18 11.86
CA THR A 10 -36.96 -69.64 10.71
C THR A 10 -35.59 -70.09 11.22
N THR A 11 -35.31 -71.38 11.08
CA THR A 11 -34.09 -72.01 11.62
C THR A 11 -32.96 -72.03 10.57
N ASP A 12 -33.20 -71.45 9.39
CA ASP A 12 -32.29 -71.37 8.26
C ASP A 12 -32.08 -69.92 7.77
N LEU A 13 -30.94 -69.69 7.11
CA LEU A 13 -30.52 -68.38 6.62
C LEU A 13 -31.46 -67.84 5.53
N ASP A 14 -31.94 -68.71 4.63
CA ASP A 14 -32.82 -68.32 3.54
C ASP A 14 -34.16 -67.79 4.08
N GLY A 15 -34.73 -68.44 5.11
CA GLY A 15 -35.94 -67.95 5.78
C GLY A 15 -35.73 -66.61 6.49
N ALA A 16 -34.55 -66.37 7.09
CA ALA A 16 -34.22 -65.07 7.68
C ALA A 16 -34.11 -63.94 6.62
N ILE A 17 -33.55 -64.24 5.44
CA ILE A 17 -33.48 -63.30 4.31
C ILE A 17 -34.90 -62.99 3.79
N GLU A 18 -35.78 -63.98 3.69
CA GLU A 18 -37.19 -63.77 3.32
C GLU A 18 -37.93 -62.89 4.34
N SER A 19 -37.73 -63.13 5.64
CA SER A 19 -38.30 -62.29 6.70
C SER A 19 -37.77 -60.85 6.64
N TYR A 20 -36.48 -60.66 6.39
CA TYR A 20 -35.88 -59.34 6.19
C TYR A 20 -36.46 -58.63 4.97
N GLN A 21 -36.62 -59.34 3.85
CA GLN A 21 -37.26 -58.81 2.65
C GLN A 21 -38.73 -58.40 2.90
N ALA A 22 -39.49 -59.23 3.62
CA ALA A 22 -40.88 -58.94 3.95
C ALA A 22 -41.01 -57.70 4.84
N ALA A 23 -40.19 -57.61 5.89
CA ALA A 23 -40.17 -56.46 6.78
C ALA A 23 -39.77 -55.17 6.02
N LEU A 24 -38.78 -55.26 5.12
CA LEU A 24 -38.34 -54.10 4.33
C LEU A 24 -39.41 -53.64 3.33
N ASN A 25 -40.14 -54.56 2.70
CA ASN A 25 -41.27 -54.21 1.83
C ASN A 25 -42.40 -53.50 2.61
N GLU A 26 -42.69 -53.95 3.83
CA GLU A 26 -43.67 -53.32 4.71
C GLU A 26 -43.25 -51.90 5.09
N LEU A 27 -41.98 -51.72 5.47
CA LEU A 27 -41.39 -50.43 5.77
C LEU A 27 -41.42 -49.46 4.59
N GLU A 28 -41.08 -49.94 3.38
CA GLU A 28 -41.15 -49.13 2.15
C GLU A 28 -42.59 -48.74 1.80
N SER A 29 -43.59 -49.57 2.12
CA SER A 29 -45.00 -49.26 1.90
C SER A 29 -45.57 -48.25 2.91
N ALA A 30 -44.98 -48.17 4.11
CA ALA A 30 -45.35 -47.22 5.17
C ALA A 30 -44.71 -45.83 5.00
N ALA A 31 -43.69 -45.70 4.15
CA ALA A 31 -43.06 -44.41 3.85
C ALA A 31 -44.06 -43.43 3.20
N PRO A 32 -44.13 -42.15 3.63
CA PRO A 32 -43.16 -41.44 4.49
C PRO A 32 -43.48 -41.44 6.00
N ASN A 33 -44.63 -41.99 6.44
CA ASN A 33 -45.08 -41.95 7.83
C ASN A 33 -44.81 -43.27 8.55
N LEU A 34 -43.53 -43.60 8.73
CA LEU A 34 -43.12 -44.81 9.44
C LEU A 34 -43.48 -44.75 10.92
N SER A 35 -44.00 -45.87 11.45
CA SER A 35 -44.09 -46.09 12.89
C SER A 35 -42.77 -46.62 13.46
N GLU A 36 -42.57 -46.40 14.76
CA GLU A 36 -41.42 -46.92 15.50
C GLU A 36 -41.32 -48.46 15.45
N ILE A 37 -42.47 -49.13 15.46
CA ILE A 37 -42.55 -50.60 15.42
C ILE A 37 -42.05 -51.13 14.07
N GLU A 38 -42.43 -50.49 12.95
CA GLU A 38 -42.01 -50.91 11.61
C GLU A 38 -40.50 -50.72 11.41
N ALA A 39 -39.96 -49.59 11.89
CA ALA A 39 -38.52 -49.30 11.85
C ALA A 39 -37.71 -50.35 12.63
N VAL A 40 -38.07 -50.62 13.90
CA VAL A 40 -37.36 -51.61 14.74
C VAL A 40 -37.50 -53.02 14.19
N LYS A 41 -38.68 -53.39 13.63
CA LYS A 41 -38.93 -54.72 13.05
C LYS A 41 -37.95 -55.05 11.92
N VAL A 42 -37.65 -54.09 11.05
CA VAL A 42 -36.68 -54.28 9.95
C VAL A 42 -35.26 -54.42 10.48
N LEU A 43 -34.88 -53.63 11.48
CA LEU A 43 -33.55 -53.68 12.08
C LEU A 43 -33.30 -55.02 12.81
N LEU A 44 -34.30 -55.53 13.52
CA LEU A 44 -34.26 -56.85 14.16
C LEU A 44 -34.24 -57.98 13.13
N ALA A 45 -35.01 -57.86 12.03
CA ALA A 45 -34.96 -58.83 10.94
C ALA A 45 -33.57 -58.87 10.30
N ARG A 46 -32.90 -57.72 10.15
CA ARG A 46 -31.52 -57.66 9.67
C ARG A 46 -30.51 -58.25 10.67
N ASP A 47 -30.76 -58.08 11.96
CA ASP A 47 -29.96 -58.69 13.02
C ASP A 47 -30.07 -60.23 13.01
N ALA A 48 -31.29 -60.76 12.82
CA ALA A 48 -31.50 -62.20 12.67
C ALA A 48 -30.72 -62.79 11.48
N VAL A 49 -30.68 -62.06 10.34
CA VAL A 49 -29.84 -62.44 9.19
C VAL A 49 -28.35 -62.41 9.57
N GLN A 50 -27.91 -61.42 10.34
CA GLN A 50 -26.51 -61.31 10.77
C GLN A 50 -26.09 -62.46 11.69
N GLN A 51 -26.95 -62.84 12.63
CA GLN A 51 -26.71 -63.94 13.57
C GLN A 51 -26.60 -65.30 12.87
N LEU A 52 -27.38 -65.50 11.80
CA LEU A 52 -27.44 -66.75 11.05
C LEU A 52 -26.44 -66.83 9.88
N LEU A 53 -25.67 -65.76 9.62
CA LEU A 53 -24.68 -65.71 8.55
C LEU A 53 -23.42 -66.50 8.98
N PRO A 54 -23.17 -67.74 8.48
CA PRO A 54 -21.99 -68.49 8.85
C PRO A 54 -20.77 -67.96 8.10
N ASP A 55 -19.59 -68.39 8.55
CA ASP A 55 -18.28 -68.15 7.92
C ASP A 55 -18.36 -68.20 6.39
N LYS A 56 -17.69 -67.27 5.69
CA LYS A 56 -17.92 -66.84 4.27
C LYS A 56 -17.95 -67.94 3.20
N THR A 57 -17.70 -69.19 3.57
CA THR A 57 -17.53 -70.37 2.72
C THR A 57 -18.81 -71.19 2.48
N LYS A 58 -19.95 -70.86 3.12
CA LYS A 58 -21.20 -71.64 3.03
C LYS A 58 -22.41 -70.92 2.38
N LEU A 59 -22.26 -69.69 1.88
CA LEU A 59 -23.37 -68.97 1.24
C LEU A 59 -23.57 -69.37 -0.23
N SER A 60 -24.83 -69.52 -0.64
CA SER A 60 -25.16 -69.57 -2.07
C SER A 60 -24.94 -68.19 -2.70
N ALA A 61 -24.47 -68.14 -3.94
CA ALA A 61 -24.24 -66.87 -4.65
C ALA A 61 -25.53 -66.04 -4.77
N ILE A 62 -26.69 -66.71 -4.88
CA ILE A 62 -28.01 -66.08 -4.98
C ILE A 62 -28.39 -65.38 -3.66
N ALA A 63 -28.22 -66.06 -2.53
CA ALA A 63 -28.51 -65.49 -1.20
C ALA A 63 -27.60 -64.28 -0.90
N PHE A 64 -26.32 -64.36 -1.28
CA PHE A 64 -25.39 -63.25 -1.09
C PHE A 64 -25.78 -62.00 -1.89
N ILE A 65 -26.16 -62.18 -3.17
CA ILE A 65 -26.60 -61.08 -4.04
C ILE A 65 -27.90 -60.47 -3.50
N SER A 66 -28.85 -61.31 -3.06
CA SER A 66 -30.11 -60.85 -2.47
C SER A 66 -29.87 -59.99 -1.23
N LEU A 67 -29.02 -60.44 -0.30
CA LEU A 67 -28.69 -59.69 0.91
C LEU A 67 -28.08 -58.32 0.60
N ILE A 68 -27.16 -58.24 -0.37
CA ILE A 68 -26.56 -56.95 -0.79
C ILE A 68 -27.64 -56.01 -1.34
N GLN A 69 -28.60 -56.53 -2.11
CA GLN A 69 -29.69 -55.72 -2.67
C GLN A 69 -30.62 -55.20 -1.57
N LEU A 70 -30.97 -56.03 -0.59
CA LEU A 70 -31.78 -55.63 0.55
C LEU A 70 -31.05 -54.60 1.42
N ASP A 71 -29.75 -54.79 1.69
CA ASP A 71 -28.95 -53.83 2.44
C ASP A 71 -28.84 -52.48 1.74
N ARG A 72 -28.79 -52.44 0.40
CA ARG A 72 -28.86 -51.17 -0.35
C ARG A 72 -30.19 -50.47 -0.18
N ARG A 73 -31.29 -51.22 -0.24
CA ARG A 73 -32.65 -50.69 -0.03
C ARG A 73 -32.83 -50.17 1.40
N LEU A 74 -32.35 -50.90 2.40
CA LEU A 74 -32.37 -50.46 3.79
C LEU A 74 -31.56 -49.16 3.97
N LYS A 75 -30.38 -49.04 3.34
CA LYS A 75 -29.60 -47.78 3.36
C LYS A 75 -30.36 -46.59 2.80
N GLN A 76 -31.16 -46.79 1.74
CA GLN A 76 -31.99 -45.73 1.17
C GLN A 76 -33.08 -45.26 2.14
N GLN A 77 -33.54 -46.12 3.05
CA GLN A 77 -34.54 -45.81 4.08
C GLN A 77 -33.93 -45.26 5.38
N GLY A 78 -32.61 -45.11 5.46
CA GLY A 78 -31.91 -44.71 6.70
C GLY A 78 -32.40 -43.40 7.31
N GLU A 79 -32.66 -42.38 6.49
CA GLU A 79 -33.16 -41.07 6.95
C GLU A 79 -34.59 -41.18 7.50
N ALA A 80 -35.44 -41.99 6.86
CA ALA A 80 -36.81 -42.21 7.31
C ALA A 80 -36.84 -43.00 8.63
N ILE A 81 -35.95 -43.99 8.78
CA ILE A 81 -35.77 -44.76 10.02
C ILE A 81 -35.26 -43.86 11.15
N ALA A 82 -34.23 -43.03 10.89
CA ALA A 82 -33.67 -42.11 11.87
C ALA A 82 -34.66 -41.02 12.34
N ARG A 83 -35.66 -40.68 11.51
CA ARG A 83 -36.79 -39.81 11.91
C ARG A 83 -37.84 -40.53 12.74
N ALA A 84 -38.12 -41.78 12.41
CA ALA A 84 -39.19 -42.55 13.03
C ALA A 84 -38.82 -43.06 14.43
N VAL A 85 -37.54 -43.35 14.67
CA VAL A 85 -37.04 -43.96 15.90
C VAL A 85 -35.77 -43.30 16.39
N ASN A 86 -35.71 -43.04 17.70
CA ASN A 86 -34.48 -42.68 18.37
C ASN A 86 -33.62 -43.93 18.61
N LEU A 87 -32.76 -44.27 17.65
CA LEU A 87 -31.88 -45.44 17.71
C LEU A 87 -30.87 -45.39 18.87
N GLU A 88 -30.59 -44.22 19.47
CA GLU A 88 -29.74 -44.11 20.66
C GLU A 88 -30.31 -44.88 21.85
N GLN A 89 -31.63 -44.83 22.06
CA GLN A 89 -32.30 -45.55 23.14
C GLN A 89 -32.20 -47.07 23.02
N PHE A 90 -32.07 -47.58 21.79
CA PHE A 90 -31.91 -49.02 21.52
C PHE A 90 -30.44 -49.46 21.57
N ARG A 91 -29.49 -48.57 21.27
CA ARG A 91 -28.04 -48.87 21.33
C ARG A 91 -27.57 -49.13 22.76
N GLU A 92 -28.08 -48.41 23.76
CA GLU A 92 -27.70 -48.59 25.18
C GLU A 92 -27.93 -50.03 25.70
N PRO A 93 -29.12 -50.64 25.57
CA PRO A 93 -29.35 -52.00 26.05
C PRO A 93 -28.81 -53.09 25.12
N LEU A 94 -28.81 -52.85 23.80
CA LEU A 94 -28.43 -53.89 22.81
C LEU A 94 -26.91 -53.98 22.60
N ASN A 95 -26.17 -52.89 22.84
CA ASN A 95 -24.72 -52.77 22.60
C ASN A 95 -24.27 -53.44 21.27
N PRO A 96 -24.85 -53.03 20.11
CA PRO A 96 -24.57 -53.67 18.84
C PRO A 96 -23.10 -53.47 18.43
N ASP A 97 -22.52 -54.48 17.78
CA ASP A 97 -21.17 -54.39 17.21
C ASP A 97 -21.10 -53.22 16.20
N PRO A 98 -20.01 -52.44 16.12
CA PRO A 98 -19.86 -51.36 15.15
C PRO A 98 -20.04 -51.78 13.68
N SER A 99 -19.89 -53.07 13.36
CA SER A 99 -20.17 -53.63 12.04
C SER A 99 -21.67 -53.71 11.69
N ALA A 100 -22.57 -53.60 12.68
CA ALA A 100 -24.01 -53.54 12.53
C ALA A 100 -24.49 -52.13 12.16
N TRP A 101 -24.00 -51.63 11.02
CA TRP A 101 -24.21 -50.26 10.52
C TRP A 101 -25.68 -49.80 10.48
N TRP A 102 -26.64 -50.72 10.39
CA TRP A 102 -28.08 -50.42 10.36
C TRP A 102 -28.63 -49.87 11.68
N TRP A 103 -27.93 -50.04 12.81
CA TRP A 103 -28.27 -49.41 14.09
C TRP A 103 -27.72 -47.97 14.25
N PHE A 104 -26.96 -47.49 13.27
CA PHE A 104 -26.25 -46.20 13.32
C PHE A 104 -26.73 -45.22 12.26
N PHE A 105 -28.02 -45.27 11.89
CA PHE A 105 -28.61 -44.22 11.07
C PHE A 105 -28.78 -42.94 11.90
N GLU A 106 -28.23 -41.83 11.42
CA GLU A 106 -28.30 -40.52 12.07
C GLU A 106 -28.92 -39.51 11.10
N LEU A 107 -29.69 -38.57 11.65
CA LEU A 107 -30.24 -37.45 10.90
C LEU A 107 -29.10 -36.52 10.46
N PRO A 108 -29.05 -36.06 9.20
CA PRO A 108 -28.15 -34.99 8.82
C PRO A 108 -28.45 -33.75 9.68
N PRO A 109 -27.42 -33.03 10.17
CA PRO A 109 -27.64 -31.87 11.02
C PRO A 109 -28.48 -30.82 10.28
N GLU A 110 -29.44 -30.19 10.98
CA GLU A 110 -30.21 -29.07 10.45
C GLU A 110 -29.25 -27.88 10.21
N ILE A 111 -29.00 -27.55 8.95
CA ILE A 111 -28.19 -26.38 8.56
C ILE A 111 -29.10 -25.15 8.54
N ASP A 112 -28.81 -24.15 9.39
CA ASP A 112 -29.51 -22.86 9.36
C ASP A 112 -29.38 -22.23 7.96
N PRO A 113 -30.44 -21.63 7.38
CA PRO A 113 -30.36 -20.94 6.09
C PRO A 113 -29.21 -19.92 5.98
N TRP A 114 -28.79 -19.31 7.10
CA TRP A 114 -27.69 -18.35 7.16
C TRP A 114 -26.32 -19.02 6.99
N ASP A 115 -26.11 -20.19 7.60
CA ASP A 115 -24.85 -20.95 7.51
C ASP A 115 -24.55 -21.42 6.07
N ARG A 116 -25.56 -21.45 5.18
CA ARG A 116 -25.37 -21.75 3.75
C ARG A 116 -24.46 -20.76 3.03
N PHE A 117 -24.30 -19.55 3.55
CA PHE A 117 -23.46 -18.50 2.98
C PHE A 117 -22.11 -18.34 3.69
N ASP A 118 -21.81 -19.15 4.71
CA ASP A 118 -20.55 -19.08 5.45
C ASP A 118 -19.32 -19.17 4.55
N TRP A 119 -19.38 -19.99 3.50
CA TRP A 119 -18.29 -20.11 2.55
C TRP A 119 -17.97 -18.76 1.85
N VAL A 120 -18.98 -17.92 1.60
CA VAL A 120 -18.80 -16.58 1.00
C VAL A 120 -18.05 -15.67 1.97
N TRP A 121 -18.52 -15.60 3.23
CA TRP A 121 -17.89 -14.79 4.27
C TRP A 121 -16.45 -15.22 4.54
N ASN A 122 -16.19 -16.52 4.56
CA ASN A 122 -14.85 -17.06 4.73
C ASN A 122 -13.92 -16.71 3.55
N VAL A 123 -14.41 -16.74 2.31
CA VAL A 123 -13.66 -16.29 1.13
C VAL A 123 -13.34 -14.78 1.21
N ILE A 124 -14.33 -13.95 1.59
CA ILE A 124 -14.12 -12.50 1.76
C ILE A 124 -13.10 -12.23 2.87
N THR A 125 -13.24 -12.89 4.03
CA THR A 125 -12.31 -12.79 5.16
C THR A 125 -10.89 -13.13 4.75
N THR A 126 -10.72 -14.24 4.02
CA THR A 126 -9.43 -14.68 3.48
C THR A 126 -8.82 -13.64 2.55
N GLY A 127 -9.61 -13.11 1.61
CA GLY A 127 -9.17 -12.04 0.72
C GLY A 127 -8.76 -10.77 1.46
N ALA A 128 -9.55 -10.36 2.46
CA ALA A 128 -9.28 -9.17 3.25
C ALA A 128 -7.97 -9.29 4.06
N LEU A 129 -7.74 -10.44 4.71
CA LEU A 129 -6.50 -10.71 5.44
C LEU A 129 -5.29 -10.79 4.50
N GLY A 130 -5.44 -11.40 3.32
CA GLY A 130 -4.38 -11.45 2.30
C GLY A 130 -3.96 -10.04 1.84
N LEU A 131 -4.93 -9.18 1.54
CA LEU A 131 -4.67 -7.78 1.18
C LEU A 131 -4.04 -7.00 2.34
N ALA A 132 -4.54 -7.16 3.56
CA ALA A 132 -3.99 -6.52 4.75
C ALA A 132 -2.52 -6.93 4.97
N GLY A 133 -2.22 -8.24 4.85
CA GLY A 133 -0.87 -8.78 4.91
C GLY A 133 0.06 -8.20 3.84
N SER A 134 -0.43 -8.02 2.61
CA SER A 134 0.32 -7.40 1.52
C SER A 134 0.70 -5.95 1.83
N TYR A 135 -0.26 -5.12 2.26
CA TYR A 135 0.02 -3.73 2.63
C TYR A 135 0.96 -3.62 3.84
N LEU A 136 0.82 -4.50 4.83
CA LEU A 136 1.75 -4.58 5.97
C LEU A 136 3.17 -4.92 5.50
N PHE A 137 3.32 -5.89 4.61
CA PHE A 137 4.62 -6.28 4.07
C PHE A 137 5.30 -5.13 3.31
N ILE A 138 4.58 -4.46 2.40
CA ILE A 138 5.11 -3.29 1.68
C ILE A 138 5.52 -2.20 2.66
N THR A 139 4.68 -1.96 3.68
CA THR A 139 4.97 -0.94 4.69
C THR A 139 6.23 -1.29 5.48
N LEU A 140 6.38 -2.53 5.93
CA LEU A 140 7.57 -3.00 6.65
C LEU A 140 8.84 -2.92 5.78
N GLN A 141 8.73 -3.26 4.49
CA GLN A 141 9.85 -3.19 3.56
C GLN A 141 10.38 -1.76 3.41
N ALA A 142 9.50 -0.75 3.44
CA ALA A 142 9.93 0.66 3.39
C ALA A 142 10.86 1.03 4.56
N PHE A 143 10.59 0.54 5.76
CA PHE A 143 11.41 0.85 6.95
C PHE A 143 12.69 0.00 7.08
N ALA A 144 12.94 -0.96 6.19
CA ALA A 144 14.18 -1.71 6.16
C ALA A 144 15.34 -0.94 5.49
N ILE A 145 15.05 0.22 4.90
CA ILE A 145 16.05 1.13 4.30
C ILE A 145 16.81 1.80 5.46
N GLY A 146 18.03 1.30 5.77
CA GLY A 146 18.82 1.80 6.91
C GLY A 146 19.81 0.81 7.56
N GLY A 147 20.00 -0.38 7.00
CA GLY A 147 21.03 -1.32 7.46
C GLY A 147 20.57 -2.39 8.45
N LEU A 148 19.29 -2.41 8.83
CA LEU A 148 18.68 -3.63 9.36
C LEU A 148 18.43 -4.57 8.19
N GLY A 149 19.20 -5.66 8.11
CA GLY A 149 19.04 -6.64 7.05
C GLY A 149 17.59 -7.08 7.00
N VAL A 150 16.97 -7.01 5.82
CA VAL A 150 15.65 -7.60 5.58
C VAL A 150 15.66 -9.04 6.11
N THR A 151 16.73 -9.81 5.96
CA THR A 151 16.86 -11.16 6.53
C THR A 151 16.97 -11.24 8.06
N GLU A 152 17.33 -10.17 8.77
CA GLU A 152 17.41 -10.12 10.24
C GLU A 152 16.07 -9.67 10.85
N ALA A 153 15.42 -8.68 10.22
CA ALA A 153 14.04 -8.29 10.52
C ALA A 153 13.03 -9.37 10.08
N PHE A 154 13.33 -10.12 9.02
CA PHE A 154 12.53 -11.26 8.55
C PHE A 154 12.97 -12.59 9.14
N GLY A 155 14.18 -12.74 9.68
CA GLY A 155 14.54 -13.93 10.46
C GLY A 155 13.60 -14.11 11.65
N THR A 156 13.12 -13.01 12.20
CA THR A 156 12.10 -12.96 13.24
C THR A 156 10.66 -12.90 12.73
N ILE A 157 10.36 -12.50 11.48
CA ILE A 157 8.98 -12.49 10.91
C ILE A 157 8.64 -13.78 10.12
N ALA A 158 9.63 -14.40 9.48
CA ALA A 158 9.52 -15.71 8.84
C ALA A 158 9.47 -16.84 9.88
N GLN A 159 10.08 -16.65 11.07
CA GLN A 159 9.82 -17.49 12.24
C GLN A 159 8.69 -16.95 13.14
N GLY A 160 8.41 -15.64 13.08
CA GLY A 160 7.38 -14.96 13.87
C GLY A 160 6.28 -14.35 13.00
N THR A 161 5.27 -15.16 12.74
CA THR A 161 3.87 -14.71 12.71
C THR A 161 3.33 -13.83 11.57
N GLY A 162 4.12 -13.37 10.58
CA GLY A 162 3.61 -12.44 9.55
C GLY A 162 2.98 -13.07 8.31
N ILE A 163 3.78 -13.64 7.43
CA ILE A 163 3.30 -14.10 6.09
C ILE A 163 2.97 -15.58 6.10
N ALA A 164 3.71 -16.39 6.88
CA ALA A 164 3.36 -17.78 7.09
C ALA A 164 2.08 -17.95 7.93
N LEU A 165 1.72 -16.98 8.78
CA LEU A 165 0.54 -17.08 9.65
C LEU A 165 -0.74 -16.55 8.98
N ILE A 166 -0.62 -15.61 8.04
CA ILE A 166 -1.73 -15.32 7.13
C ILE A 166 -1.90 -16.48 6.13
N GLY A 167 -0.83 -17.15 5.70
CA GLY A 167 -0.92 -18.33 4.81
C GLY A 167 -1.30 -19.66 5.47
N LYS A 168 -1.02 -19.87 6.77
CA LYS A 168 -1.25 -21.15 7.50
C LYS A 168 -1.79 -21.03 8.92
N GLY A 169 -1.97 -19.85 9.51
CA GLY A 169 -2.40 -19.71 10.91
C GLY A 169 -3.84 -19.23 11.08
N ALA A 170 -4.27 -18.26 10.27
CA ALA A 170 -5.65 -17.78 10.22
C ALA A 170 -6.48 -18.48 9.11
N LEU A 171 -5.81 -19.07 8.11
CA LEU A 171 -6.42 -19.80 6.98
C LEU A 171 -6.45 -21.33 7.15
N THR A 172 -5.92 -21.85 8.27
CA THR A 172 -6.04 -23.28 8.59
C THR A 172 -7.27 -23.54 9.45
N ALA A 173 -7.76 -24.78 9.43
CA ALA A 173 -8.87 -25.21 10.27
C ALA A 173 -8.66 -24.84 11.76
N ASP A 174 -7.39 -24.87 12.22
CA ASP A 174 -7.00 -24.50 13.58
C ASP A 174 -7.21 -23.00 13.88
N GLY A 175 -6.97 -22.12 12.90
CA GLY A 175 -7.20 -20.68 13.01
C GLY A 175 -8.67 -20.32 13.16
N HIS A 176 -9.50 -20.88 12.28
CA HIS A 176 -10.96 -20.72 12.36
C HIS A 176 -11.52 -21.23 13.70
N GLN A 177 -10.99 -22.35 14.21
CA GLN A 177 -11.42 -22.88 15.49
C GLN A 177 -11.02 -21.98 16.68
N GLN A 178 -9.85 -21.34 16.64
CA GLN A 178 -9.43 -20.40 17.68
C GLN A 178 -10.28 -19.12 17.68
N VAL A 179 -10.57 -18.57 16.49
CA VAL A 179 -11.45 -17.41 16.35
C VAL A 179 -12.86 -17.75 16.84
N ALA A 180 -13.41 -18.89 16.45
CA ALA A 180 -14.73 -19.35 16.92
C ALA A 180 -14.79 -19.51 18.46
N LYS A 181 -13.74 -20.08 19.08
CA LYS A 181 -13.65 -20.16 20.56
C LYS A 181 -13.64 -18.78 21.22
N LEU A 182 -12.95 -17.82 20.62
CA LEU A 182 -12.85 -16.45 21.13
C LEU A 182 -14.18 -15.71 20.98
N LEU A 183 -14.86 -15.85 19.84
CA LEU A 183 -16.19 -15.28 19.59
C LEU A 183 -17.25 -15.88 20.51
N HIS A 184 -17.19 -17.20 20.75
CA HIS A 184 -18.05 -17.85 21.73
C HIS A 184 -17.81 -17.30 23.14
N LYS A 185 -16.56 -17.08 23.54
CA LYS A 185 -16.22 -16.45 24.83
C LYS A 185 -16.74 -15.00 24.94
N MET A 186 -16.87 -14.29 23.82
CA MET A 186 -17.48 -12.95 23.74
C MET A 186 -19.01 -12.98 23.71
N GLY A 187 -19.64 -14.16 23.75
CA GLY A 187 -21.09 -14.32 23.72
C GLY A 187 -21.71 -14.22 22.33
N VAL A 188 -20.91 -14.32 21.26
CA VAL A 188 -21.42 -14.28 19.88
C VAL A 188 -22.01 -15.65 19.52
N PRO A 189 -23.27 -15.73 19.05
CA PRO A 189 -23.87 -16.98 18.59
C PRO A 189 -23.09 -17.61 17.43
N SER A 190 -23.03 -18.95 17.36
CA SER A 190 -22.27 -19.68 16.34
C SER A 190 -22.62 -19.29 14.90
N LYS A 191 -23.90 -19.05 14.62
CA LYS A 191 -24.43 -18.62 13.32
C LYS A 191 -23.93 -17.25 12.81
N TRP A 192 -23.25 -16.47 13.65
CA TRP A 192 -22.69 -15.15 13.28
C TRP A 192 -21.15 -15.14 13.27
N HIS A 193 -20.51 -16.30 13.50
CA HIS A 193 -19.06 -16.35 13.64
C HIS A 193 -18.34 -15.93 12.35
N SER A 194 -18.85 -16.33 11.19
CA SER A 194 -18.27 -15.99 9.89
C SER A 194 -18.42 -14.50 9.56
N GLU A 195 -19.60 -13.92 9.79
CA GLU A 195 -19.89 -12.50 9.55
C GLU A 195 -19.05 -11.59 10.45
N VAL A 196 -18.99 -11.92 11.74
CA VAL A 196 -18.24 -11.12 12.72
C VAL A 196 -16.74 -11.21 12.42
N SER A 197 -16.23 -12.38 12.06
CA SER A 197 -14.83 -12.56 11.63
C SER A 197 -14.51 -11.74 10.39
N CYS A 198 -15.41 -11.75 9.40
CA CYS A 198 -15.30 -10.92 8.20
C CYS A 198 -15.27 -9.43 8.55
N GLY A 199 -16.12 -8.99 9.49
CA GLY A 199 -16.13 -7.61 9.99
C GLY A 199 -14.78 -7.19 10.57
N PHE A 200 -14.17 -8.02 11.43
CA PHE A 200 -12.85 -7.75 11.98
C PHE A 200 -11.75 -7.72 10.91
N ALA A 201 -11.77 -8.67 9.97
CA ALA A 201 -10.79 -8.70 8.88
C ALA A 201 -10.89 -7.46 7.98
N MET A 202 -12.10 -7.00 7.68
CA MET A 202 -12.33 -5.77 6.93
C MET A 202 -11.87 -4.53 7.70
N LEU A 203 -12.14 -4.44 9.01
CA LEU A 203 -11.63 -3.35 9.85
C LEU A 203 -10.10 -3.32 9.88
N LEU A 204 -9.46 -4.48 10.00
CA LEU A 204 -8.00 -4.59 9.93
C LEU A 204 -7.49 -4.09 8.57
N LEU A 205 -8.06 -4.59 7.47
CA LEU A 205 -7.68 -4.16 6.12
C LEU A 205 -7.81 -2.64 5.96
N LEU A 206 -8.95 -2.07 6.37
CA LEU A 206 -9.18 -0.62 6.27
C LEU A 206 -8.19 0.18 7.11
N SER A 207 -7.87 -0.28 8.33
CA SER A 207 -6.89 0.37 9.20
C SER A 207 -5.48 0.36 8.59
N VAL A 208 -5.03 -0.80 8.11
CA VAL A 208 -3.73 -0.97 7.47
C VAL A 208 -3.66 -0.16 6.19
N TYR A 209 -4.69 -0.21 5.35
CA TYR A 209 -4.77 0.57 4.12
C TYR A 209 -4.75 2.08 4.40
N GLY A 210 -5.48 2.54 5.42
CA GLY A 210 -5.48 3.94 5.85
C GLY A 210 -4.10 4.41 6.30
N ILE A 211 -3.40 3.60 7.10
CA ILE A 211 -2.02 3.86 7.51
C ILE A 211 -1.12 3.91 6.27
N HIS A 212 -1.13 2.85 5.45
CA HIS A 212 -0.30 2.74 4.25
C HIS A 212 -0.48 3.94 3.30
N ARG A 213 -1.72 4.42 3.11
CA ARG A 213 -2.02 5.56 2.24
C ARG A 213 -1.62 6.92 2.85
N SER A 214 -1.68 7.06 4.17
CA SER A 214 -1.37 8.33 4.85
C SER A 214 0.11 8.49 5.19
N LEU A 215 0.82 7.38 5.37
CA LEU A 215 2.21 7.35 5.82
C LEU A 215 3.21 8.06 4.89
N PRO A 216 3.14 7.96 3.54
CA PRO A 216 4.04 8.70 2.66
C PRO A 216 3.99 10.21 2.87
N ASN A 217 2.78 10.76 3.08
CA ASN A 217 2.59 12.19 3.33
C ASN A 217 3.17 12.61 4.68
N TYR A 218 3.02 11.76 5.69
CA TYR A 218 3.61 12.00 7.01
C TYR A 218 5.14 12.00 6.94
N LEU A 219 5.72 10.99 6.29
CA LEU A 219 7.17 10.88 6.09
C LEU A 219 7.73 12.07 5.32
N TYR A 220 7.04 12.52 4.26
CA TYR A 220 7.41 13.70 3.49
C TYR A 220 7.42 14.97 4.34
N LYS A 221 6.37 15.24 5.11
CA LYS A 221 6.33 16.41 6.00
C LYS A 221 7.46 16.39 7.03
N LYS A 222 7.76 15.21 7.58
CA LYS A 222 8.89 15.04 8.49
C LYS A 222 10.23 15.28 7.80
N ALA A 223 10.39 14.77 6.57
CA ALA A 223 11.61 14.96 5.78
C ALA A 223 11.88 16.43 5.48
N VAL A 224 10.83 17.21 5.13
CA VAL A 224 10.95 18.66 4.92
C VAL A 224 11.41 19.36 6.20
N ALA A 225 10.78 19.08 7.35
CA ALA A 225 11.19 19.67 8.62
C ALA A 225 12.63 19.29 9.02
N GLU A 226 13.07 18.06 8.73
CA GLU A 226 14.45 17.63 8.97
C GLU A 226 15.44 18.27 8.00
N TYR A 227 15.03 18.53 6.75
CA TYR A 227 15.82 19.24 5.76
C TYR A 227 16.07 20.68 6.20
N ASP A 228 15.03 21.38 6.68
CA ASP A 228 15.13 22.74 7.20
C ASP A 228 16.03 22.80 8.45
N ALA A 229 16.06 21.72 9.24
CA ALA A 229 16.98 21.56 10.37
C ALA A 229 18.41 21.14 9.97
N GLY A 230 18.70 20.97 8.67
CA GLY A 230 20.01 20.56 8.15
C GLY A 230 20.35 19.08 8.30
N ASN A 231 19.40 18.24 8.73
CA ASN A 231 19.61 16.81 8.99
C ASN A 231 19.49 15.95 7.71
N LEU A 232 20.35 16.20 6.73
CA LEU A 232 20.28 15.62 5.38
C LEU A 232 20.18 14.08 5.34
N ALA A 233 20.86 13.36 6.25
CA ALA A 233 20.82 11.90 6.30
C ALA A 233 19.43 11.35 6.69
N HIS A 234 18.77 11.99 7.67
CA HIS A 234 17.41 11.58 8.06
C HIS A 234 16.39 11.98 6.98
N THR A 235 16.58 13.15 6.35
CA THR A 235 15.78 13.55 5.19
C THR A 235 15.84 12.52 4.06
N GLU A 236 17.04 12.06 3.69
CA GLU A 236 17.22 11.01 2.68
C GLU A 236 16.45 9.74 3.05
N GLU A 237 16.65 9.22 4.26
CA GLU A 237 15.99 8.01 4.75
C GLU A 237 14.46 8.11 4.65
N LYS A 238 13.89 9.23 5.10
CA LYS A 238 12.43 9.45 5.13
C LYS A 238 11.84 9.60 3.73
N LEU A 239 12.56 10.24 2.80
CA LEU A 239 12.14 10.35 1.40
C LEU A 239 12.21 8.99 0.69
N LEU A 240 13.26 8.21 0.92
CA LEU A 240 13.37 6.84 0.39
C LEU A 240 12.24 5.95 0.92
N GLN A 241 11.91 6.04 2.22
CA GLN A 241 10.74 5.37 2.81
C GLN A 241 9.44 5.80 2.11
N ALA A 242 9.24 7.10 1.88
CA ALA A 242 8.04 7.61 1.21
C ALA A 242 7.92 7.11 -0.24
N ILE A 243 9.04 7.10 -0.99
CA ILE A 243 9.11 6.59 -2.37
C ILE A 243 8.81 5.08 -2.41
N GLN A 244 9.33 4.29 -1.46
CA GLN A 244 9.08 2.86 -1.40
C GLN A 244 7.59 2.53 -1.13
N LEU A 245 6.90 3.40 -0.39
CA LEU A 245 5.46 3.26 -0.13
C LEU A 245 4.59 3.76 -1.30
N ASN A 246 5.05 4.77 -2.03
CA ASN A 246 4.33 5.35 -3.15
C ASN A 246 5.30 5.92 -4.20
N SER A 247 5.71 5.05 -5.14
CA SER A 247 6.68 5.38 -6.18
C SER A 247 6.15 6.33 -7.25
N GLU A 248 4.83 6.39 -7.44
CA GLU A 248 4.21 7.20 -8.51
C GLU A 248 4.02 8.66 -8.10
N ASP A 249 4.13 8.97 -6.80
CA ASP A 249 3.96 10.34 -6.32
C ASP A 249 5.23 11.16 -6.50
N SER A 250 5.17 12.03 -7.50
CA SER A 250 6.31 12.80 -7.97
C SER A 250 6.92 13.76 -6.94
N LYS A 251 6.19 14.08 -5.85
CA LYS A 251 6.59 15.12 -4.89
C LYS A 251 7.81 14.74 -4.04
N PHE A 252 8.16 13.46 -3.95
CA PHE A 252 9.30 13.01 -3.14
C PHE A 252 10.64 13.17 -3.85
N TYR A 253 10.64 13.14 -5.17
CA TYR A 253 11.86 13.05 -5.96
C TYR A 253 12.67 14.35 -6.02
N VAL A 254 12.02 15.51 -6.13
CA VAL A 254 12.74 16.80 -6.13
C VAL A 254 13.41 17.08 -4.78
N PRO A 255 12.74 16.94 -3.63
CA PRO A 255 13.40 17.03 -2.32
C PRO A 255 14.59 16.07 -2.17
N LEU A 256 14.46 14.82 -2.63
CA LEU A 256 15.56 13.86 -2.54
C LEU A 256 16.73 14.26 -3.43
N GLY A 257 16.42 14.78 -4.62
CA GLY A 257 17.44 15.36 -5.49
C GLY A 257 18.13 16.57 -4.86
N LYS A 258 17.39 17.45 -4.15
CA LYS A 258 17.96 18.59 -3.40
C LYS A 258 18.91 18.13 -2.30
N VAL A 259 18.57 17.06 -1.57
CA VAL A 259 19.50 16.43 -0.60
C VAL A 259 20.82 16.04 -1.28
N TYR A 260 20.75 15.33 -2.41
CA TYR A 260 21.95 14.93 -3.15
C TYR A 260 22.71 16.10 -3.78
N GLU A 261 22.01 17.15 -4.23
CA GLU A 261 22.65 18.37 -4.73
C GLU A 261 23.45 19.06 -3.60
N SER A 262 22.87 19.14 -2.40
CA SER A 262 23.50 19.72 -1.20
C SER A 262 24.69 18.90 -0.70
N THR A 263 24.72 17.58 -0.90
CA THR A 263 25.89 16.73 -0.61
C THR A 263 26.91 16.67 -1.75
N GLY A 264 26.63 17.33 -2.89
CA GLY A 264 27.50 17.35 -4.07
C GLY A 264 27.39 16.10 -4.96
N GLU A 265 26.47 15.19 -4.67
CA GLU A 265 26.21 13.96 -5.41
C GLU A 265 25.31 14.24 -6.63
N LEU A 266 25.77 15.11 -7.54
CA LEU A 266 24.98 15.62 -8.66
C LEU A 266 24.43 14.53 -9.58
N ASP A 267 25.14 13.41 -9.76
CA ASP A 267 24.66 12.29 -10.57
C ASP A 267 23.42 11.63 -9.96
N LYS A 268 23.40 11.44 -8.62
CA LYS A 268 22.21 10.94 -7.92
C LYS A 268 21.07 11.96 -7.98
N ALA A 269 21.38 13.26 -7.81
CA ALA A 269 20.39 14.32 -7.93
C ALA A 269 19.69 14.31 -9.29
N LEU A 270 20.47 14.19 -10.38
CA LEU A 270 19.95 14.10 -11.75
C LEU A 270 19.03 12.88 -11.95
N VAL A 271 19.34 11.74 -11.35
CA VAL A 271 18.46 10.56 -11.39
C VAL A 271 17.11 10.88 -10.74
N GLN A 272 17.11 11.49 -9.56
CA GLN A 272 15.85 11.81 -8.88
C GLN A 272 15.06 12.89 -9.60
N TYR A 273 15.70 13.95 -10.12
CA TYR A 273 14.98 14.95 -10.90
C TYR A 273 14.38 14.38 -12.19
N LYS A 274 15.05 13.41 -12.84
CA LYS A 274 14.47 12.67 -13.97
C LYS A 274 13.23 11.88 -13.54
N ASN A 275 13.28 11.20 -12.39
CA ASN A 275 12.11 10.51 -11.84
C ASN A 275 10.97 11.50 -11.56
N ALA A 276 11.25 12.71 -11.07
CA ALA A 276 10.24 13.75 -10.92
C ALA A 276 9.55 14.10 -12.25
N VAL A 277 10.33 14.29 -13.31
CA VAL A 277 9.80 14.56 -14.66
C VAL A 277 8.96 13.41 -15.20
N VAL A 278 9.44 12.17 -15.07
CA VAL A 278 8.74 10.96 -15.53
C VAL A 278 7.39 10.79 -14.82
N ASN A 279 7.33 11.11 -13.53
CA ASN A 279 6.11 11.05 -12.72
C ASN A 279 5.25 12.33 -12.80
N GLY A 280 5.57 13.26 -13.70
CA GLY A 280 4.70 14.41 -14.01
C GLY A 280 4.91 15.68 -13.17
N ASN A 281 5.99 15.78 -12.40
CA ASN A 281 6.35 17.02 -11.70
C ASN A 281 7.25 17.92 -12.59
N PRO A 282 6.75 19.08 -13.05
CA PRO A 282 7.52 19.99 -13.90
C PRO A 282 8.71 20.66 -13.19
N GLU A 283 8.75 20.74 -11.86
CA GLU A 283 9.89 21.24 -11.08
C GLU A 283 11.18 20.43 -11.35
N GLY A 284 11.03 19.16 -11.77
CA GLY A 284 12.15 18.33 -12.21
C GLY A 284 12.92 18.93 -13.40
N PHE A 285 12.23 19.58 -14.36
CA PHE A 285 12.90 20.25 -15.48
C PHE A 285 13.76 21.42 -15.00
N ASN A 286 13.21 22.22 -14.09
CA ASN A 286 13.92 23.33 -13.46
C ASN A 286 15.19 22.84 -12.75
N SER A 287 15.05 21.78 -11.95
CA SER A 287 16.16 21.23 -11.17
C SER A 287 17.27 20.62 -12.05
N ILE A 288 16.92 19.88 -13.11
CA ILE A 288 17.94 19.40 -14.06
C ILE A 288 18.60 20.57 -14.79
N GLY A 289 17.81 21.55 -15.24
CA GLY A 289 18.32 22.75 -15.89
C GLY A 289 19.35 23.49 -15.03
N ARG A 290 19.05 23.68 -13.75
CA ARG A 290 19.98 24.28 -12.77
C ARG A 290 21.27 23.48 -12.63
N VAL A 291 21.21 22.16 -12.51
CA VAL A 291 22.42 21.30 -12.45
C VAL A 291 23.24 21.42 -13.75
N TYR A 292 22.60 21.53 -14.91
CA TYR A 292 23.30 21.74 -16.18
C TYR A 292 23.95 23.13 -16.28
N ILE A 293 23.33 24.17 -15.74
CA ILE A 293 23.97 25.50 -15.61
C ILE A 293 25.23 25.39 -14.75
N GLN A 294 25.15 24.71 -13.59
CA GLN A 294 26.32 24.47 -12.72
C GLN A 294 27.45 23.72 -13.46
N GLN A 295 27.10 22.78 -14.33
CA GLN A 295 28.05 22.03 -15.16
C GLN A 295 28.48 22.78 -16.44
N SER A 296 28.07 24.04 -16.61
CA SER A 296 28.33 24.85 -17.81
C SER A 296 27.80 24.24 -19.12
N LYS A 297 26.77 23.38 -19.03
CA LYS A 297 26.08 22.74 -20.16
C LYS A 297 24.86 23.56 -20.58
N PHE A 298 25.10 24.81 -20.99
CA PHE A 298 24.04 25.79 -21.15
C PHE A 298 23.01 25.45 -22.25
N ASP A 299 23.43 24.81 -23.34
CA ASP A 299 22.51 24.41 -24.42
C ASP A 299 21.51 23.33 -23.96
N LEU A 300 22.00 22.39 -23.13
CA LEU A 300 21.16 21.35 -22.53
C LEU A 300 20.22 21.94 -21.47
N ALA A 301 20.71 22.91 -20.68
CA ALA A 301 19.90 23.63 -19.72
C ALA A 301 18.75 24.37 -20.42
N GLU A 302 19.04 25.16 -21.47
CA GLU A 302 18.02 25.86 -22.25
C GLU A 302 16.96 24.90 -22.79
N THR A 303 17.39 23.81 -23.42
CA THR A 303 16.48 22.81 -24.01
C THR A 303 15.52 22.26 -22.97
N LEU A 304 16.01 21.89 -21.79
CA LEU A 304 15.18 21.34 -20.72
C LEU A 304 14.28 22.38 -20.06
N LEU A 305 14.76 23.59 -19.84
CA LEU A 305 13.97 24.65 -19.20
C LEU A 305 12.82 25.09 -20.10
N ARG A 306 13.04 25.19 -21.42
CA ARG A 306 11.96 25.40 -22.41
C ARG A 306 10.95 24.25 -22.42
N ALA A 307 11.41 23.01 -22.30
CA ALA A 307 10.51 21.86 -22.17
C ALA A 307 9.68 21.93 -20.87
N GLY A 308 10.28 22.38 -19.76
CA GLY A 308 9.59 22.63 -18.50
C GLY A 308 8.48 23.68 -18.63
N LEU A 309 8.74 24.79 -19.31
CA LEU A 309 7.74 25.85 -19.56
C LEU A 309 6.54 25.34 -20.39
N GLN A 310 6.74 24.34 -21.25
CA GLN A 310 5.62 23.71 -21.99
C GLN A 310 4.79 22.74 -21.13
N ARG A 311 5.29 22.34 -19.96
CA ARG A 311 4.67 21.33 -19.09
C ARG A 311 4.11 21.89 -17.80
N VAL A 312 4.65 23.00 -17.30
CA VAL A 312 4.10 23.71 -16.15
C VAL A 312 2.68 24.19 -16.45
N LYS A 313 1.79 24.07 -15.47
CA LYS A 313 0.39 24.48 -15.58
C LYS A 313 -0.07 25.08 -14.26
N ASN A 314 -0.46 26.36 -14.28
CA ASN A 314 -1.01 27.07 -13.13
C ASN A 314 -0.12 26.98 -11.87
N ASP A 315 1.19 27.01 -12.05
CA ASP A 315 2.15 27.02 -10.95
C ASP A 315 3.16 28.17 -11.16
N PRO A 316 2.82 29.36 -10.65
CA PRO A 316 3.66 30.55 -10.82
C PRO A 316 5.06 30.41 -10.21
N GLN A 317 5.21 29.63 -9.13
CA GLN A 317 6.51 29.40 -8.49
C GLN A 317 7.44 28.64 -9.44
N ILE A 318 6.94 27.54 -10.03
CA ILE A 318 7.73 26.74 -10.96
C ILE A 318 7.97 27.53 -12.26
N GLU A 319 6.97 28.25 -12.76
CA GLU A 319 7.08 29.07 -13.97
C GLU A 319 8.13 30.19 -13.80
N TYR A 320 8.12 30.88 -12.65
CA TYR A 320 9.15 31.83 -12.26
C TYR A 320 10.55 31.20 -12.30
N GLN A 321 10.74 30.06 -11.62
CA GLN A 321 12.06 29.42 -11.51
C GLN A 321 12.58 28.97 -12.89
N LEU A 322 11.69 28.46 -13.74
CA LEU A 322 12.02 28.06 -15.11
C LEU A 322 12.48 29.26 -15.95
N HIS A 323 11.76 30.39 -15.91
CA HIS A 323 12.16 31.61 -16.61
C HIS A 323 13.47 32.20 -16.06
N ARG A 324 13.64 32.24 -14.73
CA ARG A 324 14.87 32.70 -14.08
C ARG A 324 16.09 31.90 -14.54
N ASN A 325 16.01 30.58 -14.46
CA ASN A 325 17.12 29.72 -14.84
C ASN A 325 17.34 29.68 -16.36
N LEU A 326 16.28 29.83 -17.17
CA LEU A 326 16.44 29.94 -18.62
C LEU A 326 17.16 31.25 -18.99
N GLY A 327 16.77 32.34 -18.34
CA GLY A 327 17.46 33.62 -18.41
C GLY A 327 18.94 33.51 -18.02
N TRP A 328 19.25 32.82 -16.93
CA TRP A 328 20.62 32.60 -16.49
C TRP A 328 21.44 31.76 -17.49
N ALA A 329 20.87 30.68 -18.03
CA ALA A 329 21.51 29.88 -19.06
C ALA A 329 21.81 30.71 -20.32
N LEU A 330 20.86 31.51 -20.79
CA LEU A 330 21.01 32.39 -21.95
C LEU A 330 22.04 33.51 -21.71
N LEU A 331 22.09 34.05 -20.50
CA LEU A 331 23.09 35.03 -20.08
C LEU A 331 24.50 34.42 -20.17
N ALA A 332 24.68 33.19 -19.68
CA ALA A 332 25.96 32.47 -19.77
C ALA A 332 26.35 32.12 -21.22
N GLN A 333 25.36 31.88 -22.09
CA GLN A 333 25.57 31.75 -23.55
C GLN A 333 25.85 33.10 -24.26
N LYS A 334 25.82 34.24 -23.54
CA LYS A 334 25.94 35.60 -24.07
C LYS A 334 24.80 36.01 -25.03
N ASN A 335 23.66 35.31 -24.96
CA ASN A 335 22.46 35.68 -25.70
C ASN A 335 21.63 36.69 -24.88
N TYR A 336 22.20 37.88 -24.69
CA TYR A 336 21.66 38.91 -23.80
C TYR A 336 20.23 39.34 -24.14
N PRO A 337 19.83 39.53 -25.42
CA PRO A 337 18.46 39.89 -25.76
C PRO A 337 17.45 38.79 -25.40
N ALA A 338 17.83 37.51 -25.54
CA ALA A 338 16.96 36.41 -25.14
C ALA A 338 16.88 36.29 -23.61
N ALA A 339 18.02 36.41 -22.92
CA ALA A 339 18.08 36.42 -21.46
C ALA A 339 17.18 37.51 -20.87
N GLU A 340 17.28 38.74 -21.39
CA GLU A 340 16.43 39.86 -20.98
C GLU A 340 14.94 39.53 -21.06
N ARG A 341 14.48 38.91 -22.17
CA ARG A 341 13.06 38.55 -22.32
C ARG A 341 12.60 37.57 -21.24
N GLU A 342 13.37 36.51 -21.01
CA GLU A 342 13.00 35.46 -20.05
C GLU A 342 13.06 35.98 -18.60
N LEU A 343 14.07 36.79 -18.27
CA LEU A 343 14.20 37.38 -16.94
C LEU A 343 13.09 38.40 -16.62
N ARG A 344 12.63 39.15 -17.61
CA ARG A 344 11.45 40.03 -17.46
C ARG A 344 10.17 39.23 -17.23
N GLN A 345 10.02 38.05 -17.83
CA GLN A 345 8.88 37.17 -17.54
C GLN A 345 8.94 36.66 -16.09
N ALA A 346 10.12 36.23 -15.63
CA ALA A 346 10.31 35.84 -14.22
C ALA A 346 9.91 36.99 -13.28
N ILE A 347 10.44 38.20 -13.48
CA ILE A 347 10.10 39.37 -12.65
C ILE A 347 8.61 39.70 -12.71
N ALA A 348 7.98 39.64 -13.89
CA ALA A 348 6.55 39.90 -14.02
C ALA A 348 5.67 38.90 -13.26
N ILE A 349 6.13 37.65 -13.09
CA ILE A 349 5.46 36.64 -12.27
C ILE A 349 5.64 36.95 -10.77
N ASP A 350 6.87 37.32 -10.36
CA ASP A 350 7.19 37.69 -8.98
C ASP A 350 6.37 38.92 -8.52
N ASP A 351 6.28 39.94 -9.38
CA ASP A 351 5.52 41.17 -9.13
C ASP A 351 3.99 40.93 -8.95
N GLN A 352 3.45 39.84 -9.52
CA GLN A 352 2.03 39.50 -9.42
C GLN A 352 1.68 38.81 -8.09
N ILE A 353 2.66 38.29 -7.36
CA ILE A 353 2.44 37.48 -6.17
C ILE A 353 2.80 38.32 -4.95
N THR A 354 1.78 39.03 -4.46
CA THR A 354 1.93 40.10 -3.46
C THR A 354 2.13 39.60 -2.03
N GLU A 355 2.00 38.30 -1.76
CA GLU A 355 2.03 37.74 -0.40
C GLU A 355 3.45 37.37 0.07
N GLU A 356 4.37 37.06 -0.84
CA GLU A 356 5.79 36.82 -0.55
C GLU A 356 6.58 36.81 -1.87
N GLN A 357 7.73 37.50 -1.95
CA GLN A 357 8.60 37.38 -3.12
C GLN A 357 9.05 35.92 -3.28
N ILE A 358 8.71 35.35 -4.43
CA ILE A 358 8.89 33.94 -4.77
C ILE A 358 10.34 33.61 -5.08
N GLY A 359 11.05 34.58 -5.64
CA GLY A 359 12.23 34.34 -6.45
C GLY A 359 13.57 34.75 -5.86
N GLY A 360 13.55 35.26 -4.63
CA GLY A 360 14.74 35.76 -3.95
C GLY A 360 15.52 36.75 -4.81
N GLY A 361 14.86 37.60 -5.61
CA GLY A 361 15.46 38.69 -6.38
C GLY A 361 16.60 38.35 -7.38
N MET A 362 17.01 37.09 -7.55
CA MET A 362 18.13 36.72 -8.42
C MET A 362 17.85 37.03 -9.90
N ALA A 363 16.57 37.02 -10.31
CA ALA A 363 16.18 37.45 -11.65
C ALA A 363 16.54 38.93 -11.93
N TYR A 364 16.45 39.82 -10.91
CA TYR A 364 16.86 41.22 -11.05
C TYR A 364 18.37 41.32 -11.29
N CYS A 365 19.18 40.52 -10.58
CA CYS A 365 20.64 40.50 -10.74
C CYS A 365 21.05 40.05 -12.14
N PHE A 366 20.47 38.94 -12.61
CA PHE A 366 20.74 38.44 -13.96
C PHE A 366 20.28 39.44 -15.03
N LEU A 367 19.18 40.17 -14.80
CA LEU A 367 18.68 41.16 -15.74
C LEU A 367 19.57 42.41 -15.77
N GLY A 368 20.04 42.88 -14.61
CA GLY A 368 21.02 43.94 -14.49
C GLY A 368 22.27 43.64 -15.32
N GLU A 369 22.82 42.43 -15.18
CA GLU A 369 23.98 41.97 -15.98
C GLU A 369 23.65 41.93 -17.48
N ALA A 370 22.53 41.33 -17.87
CA ALA A 370 22.13 41.25 -19.28
C ALA A 370 21.96 42.63 -19.93
N LEU A 371 21.51 43.64 -19.17
CA LEU A 371 21.35 45.02 -19.64
C LEU A 371 22.68 45.76 -19.70
N THR A 372 23.58 45.54 -18.73
CA THR A 372 24.94 46.07 -18.72
C THR A 372 25.71 45.60 -19.96
N GLU A 373 25.64 44.31 -20.28
CA GLU A 373 26.26 43.72 -21.48
C GLU A 373 25.67 44.27 -22.79
N GLN A 374 24.39 44.65 -22.76
CA GLN A 374 23.72 45.35 -23.87
C GLN A 374 23.98 46.87 -23.89
N LYS A 375 24.78 47.40 -22.96
CA LYS A 375 25.08 48.84 -22.78
C LYS A 375 23.85 49.70 -22.47
N LYS A 376 22.77 49.09 -21.96
CA LYS A 376 21.54 49.78 -21.53
C LYS A 376 21.68 50.26 -20.08
N MET A 377 22.69 51.07 -19.81
CA MET A 377 23.17 51.37 -18.44
C MET A 377 22.10 52.02 -17.55
N SER A 378 21.26 52.91 -18.09
CA SER A 378 20.20 53.56 -17.31
C SER A 378 19.09 52.60 -16.88
N GLU A 379 18.77 51.58 -17.68
CA GLU A 379 17.85 50.52 -17.25
C GLU A 379 18.54 49.54 -16.30
N ALA A 380 19.81 49.20 -16.58
CA ALA A 380 20.58 48.29 -15.73
C ALA A 380 20.67 48.82 -14.28
N GLU A 381 20.84 50.14 -14.10
CA GLU A 381 20.86 50.80 -12.77
C GLU A 381 19.67 50.37 -11.92
N LYS A 382 18.46 50.45 -12.46
CA LYS A 382 17.23 50.07 -11.76
C LYS A 382 17.36 48.63 -11.25
N TYR A 383 17.65 47.69 -12.14
CA TYR A 383 17.66 46.27 -11.78
C TYR A 383 18.83 45.86 -10.88
N TRP A 384 19.95 46.59 -10.91
CA TRP A 384 21.02 46.41 -9.94
C TRP A 384 20.63 46.88 -8.54
N LEU A 385 19.87 47.97 -8.41
CA LEU A 385 19.32 48.41 -7.13
C LEU A 385 18.27 47.40 -6.59
N GLU A 386 17.37 46.93 -7.44
CA GLU A 386 16.39 45.89 -7.07
C GLU A 386 17.08 44.57 -6.67
N CYS A 387 18.15 44.19 -7.38
CA CYS A 387 18.99 43.05 -7.00
C CYS A 387 19.60 43.23 -5.60
N LEU A 388 20.14 44.41 -5.28
CA LEU A 388 20.71 44.69 -3.96
C LEU A 388 19.66 44.61 -2.84
N ASP A 389 18.41 44.98 -3.14
CA ASP A 389 17.32 44.98 -2.16
C ASP A 389 16.70 43.59 -1.95
N TYR A 390 16.60 42.78 -3.01
CA TYR A 390 15.79 41.57 -3.00
C TYR A 390 16.57 40.26 -3.22
N ALA A 391 17.85 40.30 -3.62
CA ALA A 391 18.61 39.10 -3.91
C ALA A 391 18.81 38.22 -2.65
N ARG A 392 18.37 36.98 -2.80
CA ARG A 392 18.44 35.84 -1.89
C ARG A 392 18.78 34.59 -2.69
N PRO A 393 20.07 34.28 -2.88
CA PRO A 393 20.47 33.05 -3.55
C PRO A 393 19.92 31.82 -2.82
N GLU A 394 19.27 30.92 -3.54
CA GLU A 394 18.69 29.68 -3.00
C GLU A 394 19.74 28.56 -2.97
N THR A 395 20.81 28.71 -3.76
CA THR A 395 21.87 27.70 -3.89
C THR A 395 23.25 28.33 -3.82
N VAL A 396 24.23 27.52 -3.41
CA VAL A 396 25.65 27.91 -3.46
C VAL A 396 26.07 28.31 -4.88
N ASN A 397 25.45 27.72 -5.92
CA ASN A 397 25.76 28.05 -7.30
C ASN A 397 25.27 29.44 -7.70
N GLU A 398 24.06 29.83 -7.29
CA GLU A 398 23.55 31.20 -7.49
C GLU A 398 24.43 32.22 -6.75
N TYR A 399 24.89 31.90 -5.54
CA TYR A 399 25.83 32.77 -4.83
C TYR A 399 27.19 32.86 -5.53
N ARG A 400 27.71 31.74 -6.03
CA ARG A 400 28.98 31.69 -6.79
C ARG A 400 28.94 32.52 -8.07
N TRP A 401 27.77 32.72 -8.66
CA TRP A 401 27.61 33.56 -9.85
C TRP A 401 28.15 34.97 -9.62
N PHE A 402 27.87 35.60 -8.47
CA PHE A 402 28.39 36.93 -8.17
C PHE A 402 29.91 36.98 -8.20
N VAL A 403 30.58 35.97 -7.63
CA VAL A 403 32.04 35.90 -7.59
C VAL A 403 32.62 35.71 -8.99
N GLN A 404 31.97 34.88 -9.82
CA GLN A 404 32.40 34.59 -11.18
C GLN A 404 32.23 35.80 -12.12
N ASN A 405 31.19 36.60 -11.91
CA ASN A 405 30.89 37.80 -12.69
C ASN A 405 31.50 39.08 -12.11
N SER A 406 32.50 38.96 -11.22
CA SER A 406 33.19 40.10 -10.58
C SER A 406 32.29 41.03 -9.75
N GLN A 407 31.10 40.57 -9.34
CA GLN A 407 30.14 41.29 -8.51
C GLN A 407 30.39 41.05 -7.00
N ARG A 408 31.66 41.11 -6.55
CA ARG A 408 32.03 40.72 -5.17
C ARG A 408 31.45 41.65 -4.10
N GLU A 409 31.38 42.95 -4.38
CA GLU A 409 30.81 43.94 -3.47
C GLU A 409 29.31 43.67 -3.27
N LEU A 410 28.58 43.45 -4.37
CA LEU A 410 27.19 43.03 -4.34
C LEU A 410 27.01 41.71 -3.57
N ALA A 411 27.87 40.71 -3.81
CA ALA A 411 27.85 39.42 -3.11
C ALA A 411 27.99 39.53 -1.58
N SER A 412 28.62 40.60 -1.09
CA SER A 412 28.76 40.86 0.35
C SER A 412 27.51 41.49 0.97
N CYS A 413 26.58 41.97 0.15
CA CYS A 413 25.40 42.71 0.57
C CYS A 413 24.09 41.92 0.39
N VAL A 414 24.10 40.83 -0.38
CA VAL A 414 22.92 39.99 -0.61
C VAL A 414 22.60 39.11 0.60
N ASP A 415 21.33 38.83 0.80
CA ASP A 415 20.84 37.99 1.88
C ASP A 415 21.11 36.51 1.53
N THR A 416 21.90 35.82 2.36
CA THR A 416 22.31 34.42 2.11
C THR A 416 21.50 33.42 2.92
N SER A 417 20.45 33.87 3.63
CA SER A 417 19.57 33.00 4.42
C SER A 417 18.90 31.90 3.58
N GLY A 418 18.71 32.13 2.28
CA GLY A 418 18.14 31.15 1.34
C GLY A 418 19.06 29.96 1.01
N ILE A 419 20.37 30.04 1.30
CA ILE A 419 21.32 28.96 1.02
C ILE A 419 21.25 27.94 2.17
N THR A 420 20.29 27.02 2.09
CA THR A 420 20.17 25.92 3.05
C THR A 420 21.25 24.86 2.79
N GLY A 421 22.38 25.02 3.48
CA GLY A 421 23.53 24.11 3.42
C GLY A 421 24.40 24.21 4.67
N GLY A 422 23.92 23.67 5.79
CA GLY A 422 24.75 23.29 6.94
C GLY A 422 25.55 24.39 7.65
N LEU A 423 25.25 25.67 7.43
CA LEU A 423 25.83 26.78 8.19
C LEU A 423 24.75 27.38 9.09
N ASP A 424 25.08 27.51 10.38
CA ASP A 424 24.21 28.11 11.39
C ASP A 424 23.57 29.40 10.85
N HIS A 425 22.24 29.36 10.71
CA HIS A 425 21.40 30.38 10.09
C HIS A 425 21.60 31.76 10.73
N GLU A 426 21.92 31.81 12.02
CA GLU A 426 22.22 33.05 12.77
C GLU A 426 23.66 33.54 12.54
N LEU A 427 24.63 32.65 12.31
CA LEU A 427 26.04 33.02 12.20
C LEU A 427 26.40 33.57 10.80
N ALA A 428 25.70 33.11 9.76
CA ALA A 428 25.89 33.57 8.38
C ALA A 428 25.24 34.93 8.11
N THR A 429 23.98 35.11 8.52
CA THR A 429 23.24 36.38 8.34
C THR A 429 23.84 37.53 9.16
N GLN A 430 24.28 37.27 10.40
CA GLN A 430 24.82 38.31 11.28
C GLN A 430 26.22 38.78 10.86
N LYS A 431 27.04 37.92 10.24
CA LYS A 431 28.39 38.28 9.73
C LYS A 431 28.35 39.03 8.40
N VAL A 432 27.44 38.67 7.48
CA VAL A 432 27.34 39.32 6.16
C VAL A 432 26.83 40.76 6.29
N ALA A 433 25.77 40.97 7.08
CA ALA A 433 25.17 42.29 7.30
C ALA A 433 26.12 43.33 7.96
N GLN A 434 27.14 42.91 8.71
CA GLN A 434 28.09 43.81 9.36
C GLN A 434 29.25 44.28 8.47
N SER A 435 29.40 43.75 7.25
CA SER A 435 30.59 44.00 6.40
C SER A 435 30.33 44.74 5.08
N CYS A 436 29.07 44.93 4.68
CA CYS A 436 28.71 45.54 3.39
C CYS A 436 28.69 47.08 3.45
N ASP A 437 29.42 47.76 2.55
CA ASP A 437 29.29 49.20 2.29
C ASP A 437 28.14 49.45 1.29
N ARG A 438 26.90 49.40 1.80
CA ARG A 438 25.70 49.52 0.97
C ARG A 438 25.59 50.90 0.31
N GLU A 439 25.94 51.96 1.01
CA GLU A 439 25.85 53.33 0.47
C GLU A 439 26.88 53.56 -0.64
N GLY A 440 28.12 53.12 -0.45
CA GLY A 440 29.16 53.17 -1.49
C GLY A 440 28.78 52.38 -2.73
N LEU A 441 28.19 51.19 -2.55
CA LEU A 441 27.73 50.36 -3.67
C LEU A 441 26.58 51.02 -4.45
N ILE A 442 25.60 51.62 -3.77
CA ILE A 442 24.51 52.36 -4.43
C ILE A 442 25.07 53.53 -5.25
N GLN A 443 26.03 54.28 -4.71
CA GLN A 443 26.68 55.37 -5.43
C GLN A 443 27.45 54.87 -6.65
N SER A 444 28.18 53.75 -6.52
CA SER A 444 28.89 53.09 -7.60
C SER A 444 27.95 52.69 -8.74
N ILE A 445 26.84 52.01 -8.43
CA ILE A 445 25.81 51.60 -9.40
C ILE A 445 25.25 52.82 -10.15
N LYS A 446 24.88 53.88 -9.42
CA LYS A 446 24.36 55.13 -10.03
C LYS A 446 25.41 55.83 -10.90
N SER A 447 26.67 55.84 -10.48
CA SER A 447 27.75 56.48 -11.23
C SER A 447 28.05 55.77 -12.55
N ALA A 448 27.94 54.44 -12.59
CA ALA A 448 28.12 53.64 -13.80
C ALA A 448 26.99 53.83 -14.83
N ALA A 449 25.82 54.26 -14.38
CA ALA A 449 24.64 54.50 -15.21
C ALA A 449 24.65 55.84 -15.97
N ILE A 450 25.44 56.81 -15.48
CA ILE A 450 25.61 58.11 -16.11
C ILE A 450 26.49 57.89 -17.35
N PRO A 451 26.00 58.14 -18.57
CA PRO A 451 26.82 58.05 -19.77
C PRO A 451 28.02 58.97 -19.60
N GLY A 452 29.22 58.40 -19.61
CA GLY A 452 30.45 59.17 -19.53
C GLY A 452 30.43 60.25 -20.60
N ASN A 453 30.46 61.50 -20.16
CA ASN A 453 30.94 62.62 -20.94
C ASN A 453 32.42 62.33 -21.22
N GLN A 454 32.69 61.53 -22.25
CA GLN A 454 34.03 61.38 -22.81
C GLN A 454 34.37 62.71 -23.48
N ASN A 455 34.92 63.63 -22.69
CA ASN A 455 35.69 64.76 -23.18
C ASN A 455 37.11 64.31 -23.50
#